data_AF-A0A1T3P1T8-F1
#
_entry.id   AF-A0A1T3P1T8-F1
#
_cell.length_a   1.000
_cell.length_b   1.000
_cell.length_c   1.000
_cell.angle_alpha   90.00
_cell.angle_beta   90.00
_cell.angle_gamma   90.00
#
_symmetry.space_group_name_H-M   'P 1'
#
loop_
_entity.id
_entity.type
_entity.pdbx_description
1 polymer ?
#
loop_
_entity_poly.entity_id
_entity_poly.type
_entity_poly.pdbx_seq_one_letter_code
_entity_poly.pdbx_strand_id
1 'polypeptide(L)'
;MPRLPKDAVPEVKLDSSGGAVEISLTRDQRRELFEAPDSTVMAVVELTAKKYSGTAASEEKAPQVVVRVTFAETARTPDEERGLREAMRAMFRRRKLDGTLDEVGPGPRDPSLYLDEMTERLPSEAEFRARMDA
;
A
#
# COMPACT_ATOMS: atom_id res chain seq x y z
N MET A 1 10.22 -16.10 21.72
CA MET A 1 10.13 -15.77 20.28
C MET A 1 11.40 -16.21 19.60
N PRO A 2 11.33 -16.91 18.45
CA PRO A 2 12.51 -17.21 17.66
C PRO A 2 13.22 -15.91 17.28
N ARG A 3 14.55 -15.89 17.35
CA ARG A 3 15.38 -14.72 17.02
C ARG A 3 16.25 -15.06 15.83
N LEU A 4 16.24 -14.20 14.83
CA LEU A 4 17.12 -14.29 13.68
C LEU A 4 18.46 -13.61 13.98
N PRO A 5 19.56 -14.05 13.34
CA PRO A 5 20.78 -13.25 13.23
C PRO A 5 20.49 -11.84 12.71
N LYS A 6 21.33 -10.86 13.07
CA LYS A 6 21.09 -9.42 12.81
C LYS A 6 20.96 -9.10 11.32
N ASP A 7 21.63 -9.88 10.49
CA ASP A 7 21.75 -9.76 9.04
C ASP A 7 20.81 -10.69 8.27
N ALA A 8 20.12 -11.61 8.94
CA ALA A 8 19.21 -12.53 8.29
C ALA A 8 17.89 -11.83 7.94
N VAL A 9 17.53 -11.84 6.65
CA VAL A 9 16.27 -11.32 6.13
C VAL A 9 15.30 -12.48 5.88
N PRO A 10 14.15 -12.55 6.58
CA PRO A 10 13.19 -13.61 6.36
C PRO A 10 12.39 -13.41 5.07
N GLU A 11 12.14 -14.50 4.37
CA GLU A 11 11.14 -14.53 3.30
C GLU A 11 9.74 -14.33 3.90
N VAL A 12 8.94 -13.43 3.31
CA VAL A 12 7.56 -13.18 3.74
C VAL A 12 6.59 -13.84 2.76
N LYS A 13 5.73 -14.72 3.27
CA LYS A 13 4.70 -15.41 2.48
C LYS A 13 3.32 -14.99 2.93
N LEU A 14 2.40 -14.79 1.99
CA LEU A 14 1.00 -14.53 2.30
C LEU A 14 0.26 -15.86 2.52
N ASP A 15 -0.50 -15.92 3.61
CA ASP A 15 -1.41 -17.03 3.88
C ASP A 15 -2.58 -17.04 2.89
N SER A 16 -3.06 -18.23 2.51
CA SER A 16 -4.16 -18.39 1.56
C SER A 16 -5.53 -18.06 2.17
N SER A 17 -5.59 -17.72 3.46
CA SER A 17 -6.84 -17.35 4.15
C SER A 17 -7.26 -15.93 3.77
N GLY A 18 -8.26 -15.83 2.89
CA GLY A 18 -8.79 -14.55 2.37
C GLY A 18 -10.04 -14.01 3.09
N GLY A 19 -10.48 -14.61 4.20
CA GLY A 19 -11.79 -14.32 4.80
C GLY A 19 -12.01 -12.85 5.17
N ALA A 20 -10.98 -12.15 5.67
CA ALA A 20 -11.07 -10.72 5.98
C ALA A 20 -11.28 -9.87 4.71
N VAL A 21 -10.56 -10.20 3.63
CA VAL A 21 -10.71 -9.53 2.33
C VAL A 21 -12.10 -9.77 1.77
N GLU A 22 -12.58 -11.01 1.81
CA GLU A 22 -13.92 -11.36 1.34
C GLU A 22 -14.99 -10.53 2.06
N ILE A 23 -14.96 -10.47 3.40
CA ILE A 23 -15.93 -9.72 4.20
C ILE A 23 -15.93 -8.22 3.86
N SER A 24 -14.76 -7.67 3.56
CA SER A 24 -14.61 -6.23 3.26
C SER A 24 -15.20 -5.81 1.91
N LEU A 25 -15.41 -6.75 0.98
CA LEU A 25 -15.89 -6.48 -0.37
C LEU A 25 -17.42 -6.38 -0.44
N THR A 26 -17.90 -5.40 -1.21
CA THR A 26 -19.30 -5.35 -1.62
C THR A 26 -19.63 -6.45 -2.63
N ARG A 27 -20.93 -6.75 -2.80
CA ARG A 27 -21.39 -7.72 -3.80
C ARG A 27 -20.96 -7.34 -5.22
N ASP A 28 -21.05 -6.05 -5.55
CA ASP A 28 -20.75 -5.56 -6.89
C ASP A 28 -19.25 -5.67 -7.20
N GLN A 29 -18.38 -5.36 -6.23
CA GLN A 29 -16.93 -5.55 -6.37
C GLN A 29 -16.55 -7.02 -6.55
N ARG A 30 -17.18 -7.95 -5.81
CA ARG A 30 -16.93 -9.39 -6.00
C ARG A 30 -17.32 -9.84 -7.41
N ARG A 31 -18.43 -9.29 -7.93
CA ARG A 31 -18.91 -9.57 -9.27
C ARG A 31 -17.96 -8.98 -10.32
N GLU A 32 -17.52 -7.75 -10.15
CA GLU A 32 -16.56 -7.08 -11.03
C GLU A 32 -15.25 -7.87 -11.13
N LEU A 33 -14.68 -8.28 -9.99
CA LEU A 33 -13.46 -9.10 -9.94
C LEU A 33 -13.61 -10.44 -10.67
N PHE A 34 -14.82 -10.97 -10.79
CA PHE A 34 -15.11 -12.21 -11.51
C PHE A 34 -15.36 -11.98 -13.00
N GLU A 35 -16.14 -10.94 -13.36
CA GLU A 35 -16.60 -10.68 -14.73
C GLU A 35 -15.58 -9.90 -15.56
N ALA A 36 -14.72 -9.10 -14.91
CA ALA A 36 -13.68 -8.29 -15.54
C ALA A 36 -12.30 -8.73 -15.02
N PRO A 37 -11.64 -9.71 -15.68
CA PRO A 37 -10.24 -10.02 -15.43
C PRO A 37 -9.39 -8.75 -15.52
N ASP A 38 -8.37 -8.65 -14.68
CA ASP A 38 -7.50 -7.46 -14.51
C ASP A 38 -8.17 -6.24 -13.86
N SER A 39 -9.44 -6.31 -13.46
CA SER A 39 -10.02 -5.30 -12.56
C SER A 39 -9.35 -5.32 -11.18
N THR A 40 -9.37 -4.18 -10.50
CA THR A 40 -8.67 -3.99 -9.24
C THR A 40 -9.56 -3.29 -8.22
N VAL A 41 -9.57 -3.78 -6.99
CA VAL A 41 -10.18 -3.11 -5.84
C VAL A 41 -9.06 -2.68 -4.89
N MET A 42 -9.02 -1.40 -4.55
CA MET A 42 -8.08 -0.87 -3.57
C MET A 42 -8.55 -1.19 -2.14
N ALA A 43 -7.63 -1.64 -1.29
CA ALA A 43 -7.93 -1.94 0.11
C ALA A 43 -6.78 -1.53 1.04
N VAL A 44 -7.12 -1.23 2.29
CA VAL A 44 -6.17 -1.16 3.41
C VAL A 44 -6.25 -2.47 4.18
N VAL A 45 -5.09 -3.05 4.50
CA VAL A 45 -5.01 -4.35 5.19
C VAL A 45 -4.07 -4.31 6.38
N GLU A 46 -4.40 -5.09 7.40
CA GLU A 46 -3.50 -5.42 8.50
C GLU A 46 -2.92 -6.83 8.31
N LEU A 47 -1.59 -6.94 8.32
CA LEU A 47 -0.87 -8.21 8.20
C LEU A 47 -0.41 -8.69 9.57
N THR A 48 -0.90 -9.86 10.00
CA THR A 48 -0.46 -10.52 11.23
C THR A 48 0.39 -11.74 10.92
N ALA A 49 1.56 -11.86 11.54
CA ALA A 49 2.38 -13.06 11.46
C ALA A 49 1.71 -14.26 12.15
N LYS A 50 1.56 -15.38 11.43
CA LYS A 50 0.87 -16.59 11.91
C LYS A 50 1.78 -17.80 12.09
N LYS A 51 2.80 -17.94 11.24
CA LYS A 51 3.73 -19.07 11.28
C LYS A 51 5.14 -18.61 10.95
N TYR A 52 6.12 -19.21 11.60
CA TYR A 52 7.55 -18.99 11.35
C TYR A 52 8.22 -20.33 11.07
N SER A 53 9.23 -20.37 10.19
CA SER A 53 10.05 -21.54 9.89
C SER A 53 11.51 -21.15 9.59
N GLY A 54 12.44 -22.11 9.69
CA GLY A 54 13.87 -21.91 9.38
C GLY A 54 14.71 -21.45 10.59
N THR A 55 14.61 -22.15 11.72
CA THR A 55 15.24 -21.75 12.99
C THR A 55 16.34 -22.67 13.49
N ALA A 56 16.70 -23.74 12.78
CA ALA A 56 17.84 -24.54 13.15
C ALA A 56 19.06 -24.09 12.34
N ALA A 57 20.18 -23.82 13.02
CA ALA A 57 21.48 -23.55 12.40
C ALA A 57 21.96 -24.68 11.45
N SER A 58 21.22 -25.80 11.39
CA SER A 58 21.44 -26.96 10.53
C SER A 58 20.42 -27.11 9.39
N GLU A 59 19.41 -26.25 9.28
CA GLU A 59 18.44 -26.30 8.19
C GLU A 59 18.93 -25.41 7.05
N GLU A 60 19.11 -26.02 5.87
CA GLU A 60 19.47 -25.35 4.61
C GLU A 60 18.37 -24.38 4.09
N LYS A 61 17.27 -24.24 4.84
CA LYS A 61 16.12 -23.41 4.46
C LYS A 61 16.27 -22.01 5.03
N ALA A 62 16.17 -21.03 4.14
CA ALA A 62 16.07 -19.63 4.52
C ALA A 62 14.93 -19.41 5.53
N PRO A 63 15.11 -18.50 6.51
CA PRO A 63 14.06 -18.16 7.46
C PRO A 63 12.83 -17.62 6.73
N GLN A 64 11.64 -18.03 7.15
CA GLN A 64 10.38 -17.60 6.53
C GLN A 64 9.35 -17.23 7.59
N VAL A 65 8.50 -16.25 7.26
CA VAL A 65 7.31 -15.90 8.02
C VAL A 65 6.10 -15.89 7.11
N VAL A 66 5.03 -16.57 7.55
CA VAL A 66 3.72 -16.52 6.90
C VAL A 66 2.88 -15.46 7.61
N VAL A 67 2.43 -14.45 6.86
CA VAL A 67 1.52 -13.39 7.32
C VAL A 67 0.12 -13.63 6.78
N ARG A 68 -0.90 -13.26 7.56
CA ARG A 68 -2.32 -13.33 7.17
C ARG A 68 -2.92 -11.94 7.22
N VAL A 69 -3.77 -11.62 6.25
CA VAL A 69 -4.66 -10.45 6.34
C VAL A 69 -5.69 -10.70 7.45
N THR A 70 -5.54 -10.02 8.58
CA THR A 70 -6.45 -10.15 9.74
C THR A 70 -7.56 -9.12 9.74
N PHE A 71 -7.31 -7.98 9.11
CA PHE A 71 -8.29 -6.91 8.91
C PHE A 71 -8.15 -6.37 7.50
N ALA A 72 -9.26 -6.02 6.87
CA ALA A 72 -9.29 -5.42 5.55
C ALA A 72 -10.49 -4.47 5.44
N GLU A 73 -10.28 -3.33 4.80
CA GLU A 73 -11.35 -2.45 4.35
C GLU A 73 -11.08 -2.04 2.90
N THR A 74 -12.10 -2.21 2.04
CA THR A 74 -12.00 -1.88 0.62
C THR A 74 -12.59 -0.50 0.36
N ALA A 75 -12.02 0.23 -0.59
CA ALA A 75 -12.60 1.47 -1.08
C ALA A 75 -13.94 1.17 -1.77
N ARG A 76 -15.02 1.76 -1.27
CA ARG A 76 -16.40 1.59 -1.78
C ARG A 76 -16.81 2.72 -2.72
N THR A 77 -16.04 3.80 -2.74
CA THR A 77 -16.28 4.95 -3.60
C THR A 77 -15.02 5.38 -4.37
N PRO A 78 -15.16 6.08 -5.51
CA PRO A 78 -14.02 6.63 -6.22
C PRO A 78 -13.17 7.59 -5.37
N ASP A 79 -13.77 8.27 -4.40
CA ASP A 79 -13.09 9.24 -3.52
C ASP A 79 -12.19 8.52 -2.52
N GLU A 80 -12.69 7.45 -1.91
CA GLU A 80 -11.90 6.56 -1.05
C GLU A 80 -10.76 5.94 -1.84
N GLU A 81 -11.03 5.48 -3.07
CA GLU A 81 -10.00 4.89 -3.92
C GLU A 81 -8.88 5.89 -4.24
N ARG A 82 -9.23 7.13 -4.58
CA ARG A 82 -8.25 8.21 -4.80
C ARG A 82 -7.41 8.45 -3.56
N GLY A 83 -8.04 8.53 -2.38
CA GLY A 83 -7.34 8.68 -1.10
C GLY A 83 -6.33 7.56 -0.84
N LEU A 84 -6.71 6.30 -1.09
CA LEU A 84 -5.79 5.16 -0.94
C LEU A 84 -4.63 5.21 -1.94
N ARG A 85 -4.88 5.60 -3.20
CA ARG A 85 -3.82 5.76 -4.20
C ARG A 85 -2.85 6.89 -3.82
N GLU A 86 -3.33 7.98 -3.24
CA GLU A 86 -2.47 9.06 -2.74
C GLU A 86 -1.60 8.62 -1.57
N ALA A 87 -2.19 7.90 -0.60
CA ALA A 87 -1.45 7.31 0.51
C ALA A 87 -0.35 6.36 0.02
N MET A 88 -0.68 5.48 -0.93
CA MET A 88 0.29 4.58 -1.56
C MET A 88 1.43 5.35 -2.25
N ARG A 89 1.12 6.42 -3.00
CA ARG A 89 2.12 7.29 -3.64
C ARG A 89 3.01 7.97 -2.60
N ALA A 90 2.46 8.43 -1.49
CA ALA A 90 3.24 9.04 -0.41
C ALA A 90 4.22 8.05 0.22
N MET A 91 3.78 6.82 0.49
CA MET A 91 4.65 5.74 0.98
C MET A 91 5.75 5.40 -0.02
N PHE A 92 5.41 5.35 -1.32
CA PHE A 92 6.38 5.10 -2.38
C PHE A 92 7.45 6.20 -2.44
N ARG A 93 7.05 7.48 -2.41
CA ARG A 93 7.99 8.61 -2.38
C ARG A 93 8.92 8.52 -1.19
N ARG A 94 8.40 8.15 -0.01
CA ARG A 94 9.22 7.98 1.19
C ARG A 94 10.27 6.89 1.03
N ARG A 95 9.90 5.70 0.53
CA ARG A 95 10.86 4.61 0.27
C ARG A 95 11.94 4.99 -0.73
N LYS A 96 11.58 5.75 -1.77
CA LYS A 96 12.53 6.27 -2.76
C LYS A 96 13.54 7.22 -2.11
N LEU A 97 13.08 8.14 -1.26
CA LEU A 97 13.95 9.05 -0.50
C LEU A 97 14.85 8.29 0.49
N ASP A 98 14.32 7.27 1.13
CA ASP A 98 15.06 6.45 2.10
C ASP A 98 16.00 5.43 1.40
N GLY A 99 16.05 5.39 0.06
CA GLY A 99 16.90 4.47 -0.71
C GLY A 99 16.53 2.98 -0.55
N THR A 100 15.31 2.69 -0.07
CA THR A 100 14.83 1.34 0.24
C THR A 100 13.93 0.75 -0.84
N LEU A 101 13.74 1.47 -1.95
CA LEU A 101 12.96 1.02 -3.08
C LEU A 101 13.86 0.24 -4.05
N ASP A 102 13.75 -1.08 -4.04
CA ASP A 102 14.20 -1.95 -5.14
C ASP A 102 13.11 -1.92 -6.22
N GLU A 103 13.44 -1.52 -7.44
CA GLU A 103 12.48 -1.10 -8.48
C GLU A 103 11.61 -2.26 -8.98
N VAL A 104 10.50 -2.54 -8.28
CA VAL A 104 9.45 -3.46 -8.74
C VAL A 104 8.09 -2.76 -8.69
N GLY A 105 7.54 -2.47 -9.88
CA GLY A 105 6.18 -1.95 -10.10
C GLY A 105 6.13 -0.60 -10.85
N PRO A 106 4.96 -0.21 -11.40
CA PRO A 106 4.79 1.07 -12.08
C PRO A 106 4.93 2.19 -11.05
N GLY A 107 6.11 2.81 -11.00
CA GLY A 107 6.34 4.04 -10.25
C GLY A 107 5.34 5.14 -10.67
N PRO A 108 5.14 6.17 -9.82
CA PRO A 108 4.17 7.22 -10.12
C PRO A 108 4.51 7.93 -11.44
N ARG A 109 3.49 8.16 -12.27
CA ARG A 109 3.52 9.22 -13.31
C ARG A 109 3.86 10.53 -12.59
N ASP A 110 4.82 11.24 -13.16
CA ASP A 110 5.54 12.42 -12.68
C ASP A 110 4.84 13.26 -11.56
N PRO A 111 5.45 13.37 -10.36
CA PRO A 111 4.98 14.24 -9.28
C PRO A 111 4.90 15.73 -9.63
N SER A 112 5.64 16.19 -10.64
CA SER A 112 5.64 17.59 -11.09
C SER A 112 4.25 18.04 -11.55
N LEU A 113 3.52 17.17 -12.23
CA LEU A 113 2.19 17.47 -12.79
C LEU A 113 1.12 17.72 -11.70
N TYR A 114 1.29 17.17 -10.49
CA TYR A 114 0.32 17.35 -9.39
C TYR A 114 0.58 18.63 -8.59
N LEU A 115 1.84 19.07 -8.51
CA LEU A 115 2.18 20.36 -7.90
C LEU A 115 1.64 21.50 -8.76
N ASP A 116 1.78 21.40 -10.09
CA ASP A 116 1.25 22.41 -11.02
C ASP A 116 -0.27 22.53 -10.90
N GLU A 117 -1.02 21.41 -10.95
CA GLU A 117 -2.50 21.41 -10.79
C GLU A 117 -2.98 21.95 -9.43
N MET A 118 -2.23 21.72 -8.33
CA MET A 118 -2.58 22.27 -7.02
C MET A 118 -2.26 23.76 -6.91
N THR A 119 -1.16 24.22 -7.52
CA THR A 119 -0.77 25.64 -7.51
C THR A 119 -1.62 26.51 -8.41
N GLU A 120 -2.20 25.97 -9.50
CA GLU A 120 -3.15 26.69 -10.36
C GLU A 120 -4.45 27.08 -9.65
N ARG A 121 -4.83 26.36 -8.59
CA ARG A 121 -6.04 26.63 -7.79
C ARG A 121 -5.79 27.50 -6.56
N LEU A 122 -4.53 27.82 -6.27
CA LEU A 122 -4.17 28.71 -5.17
C LEU A 122 -4.13 30.15 -5.70
N PRO A 123 -4.67 31.13 -4.95
CA PRO A 123 -4.51 32.53 -5.31
C PRO A 123 -3.02 32.86 -5.39
N SER A 124 -2.65 33.63 -6.40
CA SER A 124 -1.31 34.19 -6.52
C SER A 124 -0.94 34.96 -5.26
N GLU A 125 0.36 35.13 -5.01
CA GLU A 125 0.84 35.86 -3.83
C GLU A 125 0.26 37.29 -3.75
N ALA A 126 0.01 37.92 -4.91
CA ALA A 126 -0.66 39.22 -5.01
C ALA A 126 -2.13 39.18 -4.55
N GLU A 127 -2.89 38.16 -4.97
CA GLU A 127 -4.29 37.97 -4.57
C GLU A 127 -4.44 37.59 -3.10
N PHE A 128 -3.48 36.83 -2.57
CA PHE A 128 -3.43 36.50 -1.14
C PHE A 128 -3.18 37.75 -0.28
N ARG A 129 -2.23 38.61 -0.67
CA ARG A 129 -1.95 39.87 0.05
C ARG A 129 -3.14 40.83 0.00
N ALA A 130 -3.79 40.96 -1.16
CA ALA A 130 -4.98 41.80 -1.31
C ALA A 130 -6.17 41.36 -0.44
N ARG A 131 -6.28 40.06 -0.11
CA ARG A 131 -7.30 39.53 0.82
C ARG A 131 -6.96 39.73 2.30
N MET A 132 -5.68 39.89 2.64
CA MET A 132 -5.24 40.08 4.02
C MET A 132 -5.24 41.55 4.45
N ASP A 133 -5.24 42.47 3.49
CA ASP A 133 -5.26 43.92 3.72
C ASP A 133 -6.69 44.53 3.65
N ALA A 134 -7.73 43.70 3.55
CA ALA A 134 -9.15 44.07 3.52
C ALA A 134 -9.89 43.67 4.81
#